data_AF-A0A445E7M0-F1
#
_entry.id   AF-A0A445E7M0-F1
#
_cell.length_a   1.000
_cell.length_b   1.000
_cell.length_c   1.000
_cell.angle_alpha   90.00
_cell.angle_beta   90.00
_cell.angle_gamma   90.00
#
_symmetry.space_group_name_H-M   'P 1'
#
loop_
_entity.id
_entity.type
_entity.pdbx_description
1 polymer ?
#
loop_
_entity_poly.entity_id
_entity_poly.type
_entity_poly.pdbx_seq_one_letter_code
_entity_poly.pdbx_strand_id
1 'polypeptide(L)'
;MIQTAVRTIVLNIYNVSDEMIYKFIMTPPVSDYFSVMVGRLREMCILLDAFLHEKGDMDTQKRRNGLILESDKIIDELYYLKDILSVDEPRLNQLVTENLLNGLVFPVLFSLPASMNNNGSDLSAITSLYILSRLLQVVGGRSMINNVAGVILYHFLNLNARTLSEGNASDSSNEVKPFSKCLNEVEKIISYAPESKGDGNINGNYLDSLLEDFRTRVNISCLNGDICPKRQGILAFVFSEDQCLLLASTFLLLILAESKDLDSLLAPMIRLYQTQDAMTNDTSTSKSLDASIFGGFMPEILNALLKVLAFQESHSPEMLWHAGWCLQKLLNFCREGLDDDNLLLFNVRFLNCYFCSQYW
;
A
#
# COMPACT_ATOMS: atom_id res chain seq x y z
N MET A 1 -1.48 -23.86 20.40
CA MET A 1 -2.16 -25.18 20.37
C MET A 1 -3.67 -25.05 20.46
N ILE A 2 -4.25 -24.45 21.52
CA ILE A 2 -5.72 -24.29 21.64
C ILE A 2 -6.30 -23.42 20.50
N GLN A 3 -5.70 -22.26 20.24
CA GLN A 3 -6.13 -21.34 19.18
C GLN A 3 -6.16 -22.01 17.79
N THR A 4 -5.12 -22.78 17.46
CA THR A 4 -5.05 -23.55 16.21
C THR A 4 -6.22 -24.52 16.10
N ALA A 5 -6.51 -25.31 17.15
CA ALA A 5 -7.62 -26.25 17.14
C ALA A 5 -8.98 -25.57 16.96
N VAL A 6 -9.19 -24.43 17.65
CA VAL A 6 -10.42 -23.64 17.50
C VAL A 6 -10.56 -23.11 16.07
N ARG A 7 -9.50 -22.51 15.51
CA ARG A 7 -9.51 -22.00 14.13
C ARG A 7 -9.77 -23.11 13.11
N THR A 8 -9.18 -24.29 13.28
CA THR A 8 -9.45 -25.46 12.41
C THR A 8 -10.92 -25.89 12.47
N ILE A 9 -11.52 -25.95 13.66
CA ILE A 9 -12.95 -26.30 13.81
C ILE A 9 -13.82 -25.24 13.12
N VAL A 10 -13.52 -23.95 13.32
CA VAL A 10 -14.27 -22.84 12.72
C VAL A 10 -14.17 -22.86 11.19
N LEU A 11 -12.98 -23.06 10.63
CA LEU A 11 -12.79 -23.20 9.18
C LEU A 11 -13.55 -24.39 8.62
N ASN A 12 -13.60 -25.51 9.34
CA ASN A 12 -14.40 -26.66 8.93
C ASN A 12 -15.90 -26.35 8.91
N ILE A 13 -16.40 -25.55 9.86
CA ILE A 13 -17.79 -25.07 9.87
C ILE A 13 -18.05 -24.18 8.65
N TYR A 14 -17.13 -23.28 8.33
CA TYR A 14 -17.24 -22.41 7.15
C TYR A 14 -17.18 -23.19 5.84
N ASN A 15 -16.50 -24.34 5.79
CA ASN A 15 -16.43 -25.16 4.58
C ASN A 15 -17.67 -26.05 4.36
N VAL A 16 -18.65 -26.04 5.27
CA VAL A 16 -19.89 -26.81 5.09
C VAL A 16 -20.79 -26.07 4.11
N SER A 17 -21.08 -26.70 2.96
CA SER A 17 -21.97 -26.16 1.93
C SER A 17 -23.47 -26.27 2.31
N ASP A 18 -23.87 -25.67 3.43
CA ASP A 18 -25.27 -25.63 3.90
C ASP A 18 -25.76 -24.18 4.05
N GLU A 19 -26.85 -23.85 3.35
CA GLU A 19 -27.42 -22.50 3.34
C GLU A 19 -27.89 -22.02 4.72
N MET A 20 -28.40 -22.92 5.57
CA MET A 20 -28.84 -22.57 6.91
C MET A 20 -27.67 -22.19 7.81
N ILE A 21 -26.52 -22.86 7.64
CA ILE A 21 -25.28 -22.54 8.37
C ILE A 21 -24.78 -21.16 7.95
N TYR A 22 -24.75 -20.85 6.66
CA TYR A 22 -24.34 -19.52 6.22
C TYR A 22 -25.31 -18.44 6.65
N LYS A 23 -26.62 -18.68 6.59
CA LYS A 23 -27.61 -17.74 7.13
C LYS A 23 -27.35 -17.47 8.61
N PHE A 24 -27.02 -18.49 9.39
CA PHE A 24 -26.66 -18.33 10.79
C PHE A 24 -25.37 -17.50 10.97
N ILE A 25 -24.31 -17.80 10.22
CA ILE A 25 -23.02 -17.06 10.28
C ILE A 25 -23.19 -15.59 9.91
N MET A 26 -24.01 -15.30 8.90
CA MET A 26 -24.26 -13.93 8.41
C MET A 26 -25.23 -13.13 9.29
N THR A 27 -25.93 -13.75 10.23
CA THR A 27 -26.91 -13.07 11.07
C THR A 27 -26.28 -12.64 12.40
N PRO A 28 -26.48 -11.38 12.84
CA PRO A 28 -26.08 -10.96 14.18
C PRO A 28 -26.69 -11.87 15.26
N PRO A 29 -25.96 -12.21 16.33
CA PRO A 29 -24.67 -11.65 16.73
C PRO A 29 -23.44 -12.39 16.17
N VAL A 30 -23.62 -13.43 15.36
CA VAL A 30 -22.51 -14.28 14.89
C VAL A 30 -21.63 -13.52 13.89
N SER A 31 -22.26 -12.74 13.01
CA SER A 31 -21.55 -11.88 12.04
C SER A 31 -20.62 -10.86 12.71
N ASP A 32 -20.91 -10.45 13.94
CA ASP A 32 -20.12 -9.46 14.68
C ASP A 32 -18.75 -10.02 15.08
N TYR A 33 -18.56 -11.34 15.01
CA TYR A 33 -17.25 -11.95 15.18
C TYR A 33 -16.19 -11.35 14.24
N PHE A 34 -16.55 -11.08 12.99
CA PHE A 34 -15.60 -10.56 12.00
C PHE A 34 -15.20 -9.13 12.28
N SER A 35 -16.13 -8.28 12.73
CA SER A 35 -15.82 -6.90 13.12
C SER A 35 -14.93 -6.87 14.37
N VAL A 36 -15.23 -7.71 15.37
CA VAL A 36 -14.39 -7.87 16.58
C VAL A 36 -13.00 -8.38 16.21
N MET A 37 -12.90 -9.34 15.28
CA MET A 37 -11.63 -9.87 14.81
C MET A 37 -10.75 -8.78 14.16
N VAL A 38 -11.34 -7.97 13.27
CA VAL A 38 -10.62 -6.85 12.65
C VAL A 38 -10.29 -5.76 13.68
N GLY A 39 -11.16 -5.51 14.66
CA GLY A 39 -10.89 -4.61 15.78
C GLY A 39 -9.66 -5.02 16.59
N ARG A 40 -9.55 -6.31 16.95
CA ARG A 40 -8.36 -6.85 17.62
C ARG A 40 -7.10 -6.72 16.76
N LEU A 41 -7.21 -6.98 15.45
CA LEU A 41 -6.09 -6.80 14.53
C LEU A 41 -5.63 -5.32 14.52
N ARG A 42 -6.57 -4.37 14.53
CA ARG A 42 -6.26 -2.94 14.64
C ARG A 42 -5.58 -2.59 15.98
N GLU A 43 -6.01 -3.17 17.09
CA GLU A 43 -5.34 -3.00 18.39
C GLU A 43 -3.90 -3.52 18.36
N MET A 44 -3.65 -4.68 17.74
CA MET A 44 -2.28 -5.20 17.55
C MET A 44 -1.42 -4.23 16.73
N CYS A 45 -1.99 -3.62 15.70
CA CYS A 45 -1.32 -2.61 14.89
C CYS A 45 -0.91 -1.37 15.71
N ILE A 46 -1.79 -0.91 16.60
CA ILE A 46 -1.51 0.23 17.50
C ILE A 46 -0.42 -0.14 18.52
N LEU A 47 -0.45 -1.35 19.06
CA LEU A 47 0.59 -1.84 19.97
C LEU A 47 1.95 -1.93 19.26
N LEU A 48 1.98 -2.40 18.01
CA LEU A 48 3.20 -2.43 17.19
C LEU A 48 3.76 -1.00 17.01
N ASP A 49 2.89 -0.03 16.70
CA ASP A 49 3.29 1.38 16.56
C ASP A 49 3.83 1.96 17.87
N ALA A 50 3.21 1.63 19.01
CA ALA A 50 3.69 2.03 20.31
C ALA A 50 5.11 1.50 20.59
N PHE A 51 5.40 0.24 20.27
CA PHE A 51 6.75 -0.32 20.40
C PHE A 51 7.78 0.36 19.48
N LEU A 52 7.37 0.85 18.30
CA LEU A 52 8.26 1.59 17.39
C LEU A 52 8.61 2.97 17.94
N HIS A 53 7.63 3.66 18.55
CA HIS A 53 7.79 5.01 19.08
C HIS A 53 8.18 5.08 20.57
N GLU A 54 8.37 3.92 21.21
CA GLU A 54 8.86 3.81 22.57
C GLU A 54 10.28 4.43 22.67
N LYS A 55 10.32 5.67 23.19
CA LYS A 55 11.54 6.47 23.43
C LYS A 55 12.04 6.39 24.87
N GLY A 56 11.39 5.62 25.74
CA GLY A 56 11.78 5.46 27.14
C GLY A 56 13.04 4.61 27.34
N ASP A 57 13.47 4.43 28.60
CA ASP A 57 14.61 3.60 29.03
C ASP A 57 14.42 2.08 28.79
N MET A 58 13.47 1.71 27.93
CA MET A 58 13.26 0.34 27.51
C MET A 58 14.53 -0.19 26.84
N ASP A 59 15.05 -1.28 27.40
CA ASP A 59 16.15 -2.02 26.83
C ASP A 59 15.90 -2.29 25.33
N THR A 60 16.89 -1.96 24.50
CA THR A 60 16.76 -2.02 23.04
C THR A 60 16.44 -3.42 22.56
N GLN A 61 16.90 -4.45 23.28
CA GLN A 61 16.57 -5.84 22.98
C GLN A 61 15.12 -6.18 23.33
N LYS A 62 14.61 -5.73 24.48
CA LYS A 62 13.19 -5.88 24.82
C LYS A 62 12.27 -5.21 23.80
N ARG A 63 12.62 -4.00 23.33
CA ARG A 63 11.85 -3.31 22.29
C ARG A 63 11.83 -4.10 20.99
N ARG A 64 12.99 -4.59 20.52
CA ARG A 64 13.07 -5.45 19.32
C ARG A 64 12.26 -6.73 19.46
N ASN A 65 12.35 -7.40 20.61
CA ASN A 65 11.57 -8.61 20.86
C ASN A 65 10.06 -8.33 20.86
N GLY A 66 9.63 -7.19 21.40
CA GLY A 66 8.24 -6.73 21.34
C GLY A 66 7.76 -6.50 19.91
N LEU A 67 8.58 -5.83 19.09
CA LEU A 67 8.29 -5.62 17.66
C LEU A 67 8.13 -6.92 16.89
N ILE A 68 9.07 -7.86 17.07
CA ILE A 68 9.03 -9.17 16.41
C ILE A 68 7.77 -9.93 16.85
N LEU A 69 7.50 -9.97 18.15
CA LEU A 69 6.34 -10.69 18.69
C LEU A 69 5.01 -10.13 18.18
N GLU A 70 4.81 -8.82 18.21
CA GLU A 70 3.56 -8.21 17.72
C GLU A 70 3.43 -8.33 16.20
N SER A 71 4.54 -8.20 15.45
CA SER A 71 4.56 -8.47 14.02
C SER A 71 4.15 -9.90 13.70
N ASP A 72 4.67 -10.89 14.42
CA ASP A 72 4.34 -12.31 14.20
C ASP A 72 2.86 -12.59 14.49
N LYS A 73 2.30 -11.98 15.53
CA LYS A 73 0.86 -12.09 15.83
C LYS A 73 -0.01 -11.47 14.74
N ILE A 74 0.36 -10.31 14.23
CA ILE A 74 -0.34 -9.65 13.12
C ILE A 74 -0.32 -10.58 11.90
N ILE A 75 0.84 -11.13 11.55
CA ILE A 75 0.99 -12.03 10.40
C ILE A 75 0.15 -13.30 10.59
N ASP A 76 0.14 -13.91 11.78
CA ASP A 76 -0.69 -15.07 12.09
C ASP A 76 -2.20 -14.77 11.94
N GLU A 77 -2.67 -13.61 12.40
CA GLU A 77 -4.07 -13.20 12.24
C GLU A 77 -4.41 -12.93 10.76
N LEU A 78 -3.48 -12.36 9.98
CA LEU A 78 -3.65 -12.18 8.54
C LEU A 78 -3.73 -13.51 7.78
N TYR A 79 -2.95 -14.52 8.15
CA TYR A 79 -3.06 -15.86 7.55
C TYR A 79 -4.39 -16.51 7.91
N TYR A 80 -4.87 -16.35 9.14
CA TYR A 80 -6.19 -16.84 9.50
C TYR A 80 -7.31 -16.16 8.70
N LEU A 81 -7.24 -14.84 8.50
CA LEU A 81 -8.16 -14.11 7.62
C LEU A 81 -8.08 -14.61 6.18
N LYS A 82 -6.88 -14.88 5.67
CA LYS A 82 -6.67 -15.48 4.34
C LYS A 82 -7.34 -16.85 4.23
N ASP A 83 -7.21 -17.70 5.24
CA ASP A 83 -7.83 -19.02 5.24
C ASP A 83 -9.36 -18.92 5.19
N ILE A 84 -9.96 -17.98 5.94
CA ILE A 84 -11.40 -17.70 5.88
C ILE A 84 -11.80 -17.22 4.48
N LEU A 85 -11.04 -16.29 3.90
CA LEU A 85 -11.30 -15.74 2.56
C LEU A 85 -11.07 -16.77 1.43
N SER A 86 -10.37 -17.86 1.72
CA SER A 86 -10.13 -18.96 0.78
C SER A 86 -11.27 -19.98 0.74
N VAL A 87 -12.26 -19.83 1.63
CA VAL A 87 -13.50 -20.63 1.60
C VAL A 87 -14.31 -20.23 0.36
N ASP A 88 -14.84 -21.21 -0.36
CA ASP A 88 -15.62 -21.01 -1.59
C ASP A 88 -17.07 -20.58 -1.29
N GLU A 89 -17.23 -19.51 -0.49
CA GLU A 89 -18.53 -18.88 -0.23
C GLU A 89 -18.43 -17.36 -0.43
N PRO A 90 -19.04 -16.82 -1.51
CA PRO A 90 -18.88 -15.42 -1.86
C PRO A 90 -19.48 -14.46 -0.82
N ARG A 91 -20.57 -14.84 -0.14
CA ARG A 91 -21.20 -14.00 0.90
C ARG A 91 -20.29 -13.82 2.11
N LEU A 92 -19.60 -14.89 2.52
CA LEU A 92 -18.62 -14.84 3.60
C LEU A 92 -17.42 -13.99 3.20
N ASN A 93 -16.90 -14.23 2.00
CA ASN A 93 -15.75 -13.47 1.49
C ASN A 93 -16.06 -11.97 1.40
N GLN A 94 -17.26 -11.62 0.94
CA GLN A 94 -17.74 -10.25 0.91
C GLN A 94 -17.79 -9.65 2.32
N LEU A 95 -18.46 -10.30 3.28
CA LEU A 95 -18.59 -9.80 4.64
C LEU A 95 -17.22 -9.57 5.32
N VAL A 96 -16.31 -10.54 5.20
CA VAL A 96 -14.96 -10.44 5.79
C VAL A 96 -14.15 -9.35 5.12
N THR A 97 -14.21 -9.25 3.79
CA THR A 97 -13.53 -8.19 3.03
C THR A 97 -14.05 -6.81 3.42
N GLU A 98 -15.36 -6.62 3.53
CA GLU A 98 -15.96 -5.35 3.96
C GLU A 98 -15.51 -4.96 5.37
N ASN A 99 -15.52 -5.90 6.32
CA ASN A 99 -15.04 -5.63 7.68
C ASN A 99 -13.55 -5.26 7.68
N LEU A 100 -12.73 -5.94 6.89
CA LEU A 100 -11.29 -5.67 6.81
C LEU A 100 -11.00 -4.32 6.16
N LEU A 101 -11.71 -3.98 5.09
CA LEU A 101 -11.60 -2.69 4.42
C LEU A 101 -12.01 -1.54 5.35
N ASN A 102 -13.19 -1.65 5.96
CA ASN A 102 -13.79 -0.61 6.79
C ASN A 102 -13.10 -0.47 8.16
N GLY A 103 -12.70 -1.58 8.77
CA GLY A 103 -12.13 -1.61 10.12
C GLY A 103 -10.63 -1.37 10.16
N LEU A 104 -9.89 -1.65 9.08
CA LEU A 104 -8.43 -1.53 9.05
C LEU A 104 -7.92 -0.71 7.86
N VAL A 105 -8.27 -1.09 6.63
CA VAL A 105 -7.61 -0.55 5.43
C VAL A 105 -7.90 0.92 5.20
N PHE A 106 -9.17 1.31 5.15
CA PHE A 106 -9.55 2.71 4.95
C PHE A 106 -9.09 3.61 6.10
N PRO A 107 -9.26 3.25 7.39
CA PRO A 107 -8.66 4.02 8.48
C PRO A 107 -7.16 4.24 8.32
N VAL A 108 -6.40 3.19 7.98
CA VAL A 108 -4.93 3.30 7.79
C VAL A 108 -4.58 4.18 6.59
N LEU A 109 -5.29 4.01 5.47
CA LEU A 109 -5.04 4.78 4.24
C LEU A 109 -5.38 6.26 4.40
N PHE A 110 -6.49 6.59 5.06
CA PHE A 110 -6.92 7.98 5.25
C PHE A 110 -6.09 8.71 6.31
N SER A 111 -5.54 7.98 7.29
CA SER A 111 -4.58 8.55 8.25
C SER A 111 -3.17 8.73 7.68
N LEU A 112 -2.81 8.06 6.58
CA LEU A 112 -1.47 8.12 6.00
C LEU A 112 -1.02 9.57 5.65
N PRO A 113 -1.82 10.42 4.97
CA PRO A 113 -1.45 11.82 4.73
C PRO A 113 -1.39 12.66 6.01
N ALA A 114 -2.20 12.33 7.02
CA ALA A 114 -2.22 13.04 8.30
C ALA A 114 -0.98 12.74 9.16
N SER A 115 -0.40 11.54 9.03
CA SER A 115 0.81 11.15 9.75
C SER A 115 2.04 11.98 9.38
N MET A 116 2.04 12.70 8.24
CA MET A 116 3.11 13.66 7.92
C MET A 116 3.14 14.86 8.88
N ASN A 117 2.03 15.17 9.55
CA ASN A 117 1.88 16.37 10.39
C ASN A 117 1.87 16.08 11.91
N ASN A 118 2.23 14.86 12.34
CA ASN A 118 2.47 14.49 13.75
C ASN A 118 1.36 14.87 14.75
N ASN A 119 0.09 14.62 14.42
CA ASN A 119 -1.01 14.73 15.39
C ASN A 119 -1.23 13.33 16.01
N GLY A 120 -0.75 13.14 17.25
CA GLY A 120 -0.54 11.84 17.92
C GLY A 120 -1.76 10.99 18.28
N SER A 121 -2.77 10.88 17.42
CA SER A 121 -3.91 9.94 17.57
C SER A 121 -3.85 8.75 16.60
N ASP A 122 -3.06 8.86 15.53
CA ASP A 122 -3.12 7.94 14.39
C ASP A 122 -1.83 7.12 14.29
N LEU A 123 -1.93 5.93 13.66
CA LEU A 123 -0.78 5.08 13.37
C LEU A 123 0.27 5.88 12.59
N SER A 124 1.55 5.71 12.95
CA SER A 124 2.61 6.34 12.18
C SER A 124 2.64 5.84 10.73
N ALA A 125 3.17 6.68 9.83
CA ALA A 125 3.25 6.38 8.41
C ALA A 125 4.07 5.10 8.14
N ILE A 126 5.15 4.88 8.89
CA ILE A 126 5.98 3.66 8.76
C ILE A 126 5.13 2.41 9.05
N THR A 127 4.43 2.41 10.18
CA THR A 127 3.58 1.29 10.60
C THR A 127 2.41 1.09 9.65
N SER A 128 1.80 2.17 9.19
CA SER A 128 0.71 2.15 8.21
C SER A 128 1.13 1.50 6.89
N LEU A 129 2.27 1.94 6.32
CA LEU A 129 2.83 1.37 5.09
C LEU A 129 3.23 -0.10 5.28
N TYR A 130 3.78 -0.45 6.45
CA TYR A 130 4.11 -1.83 6.81
C TYR A 130 2.88 -2.73 6.83
N ILE A 131 1.82 -2.33 7.54
CA ILE A 131 0.57 -3.11 7.68
C ILE A 131 -0.09 -3.30 6.32
N LEU A 132 -0.20 -2.25 5.52
CA LEU A 132 -0.77 -2.34 4.17
C LEU A 132 0.05 -3.29 3.29
N SER A 133 1.38 -3.19 3.34
CA SER A 133 2.27 -4.09 2.60
C SER A 133 2.06 -5.55 3.01
N ARG A 134 2.01 -5.85 4.31
CA ARG A 134 1.79 -7.22 4.82
C ARG A 134 0.41 -7.76 4.48
N LEU A 135 -0.62 -6.93 4.62
CA LEU A 135 -1.98 -7.29 4.25
C LEU A 135 -2.07 -7.69 2.78
N LEU A 136 -1.50 -6.90 1.88
CA LEU A 136 -1.49 -7.20 0.45
C LEU A 136 -0.67 -8.44 0.09
N GLN A 137 0.44 -8.70 0.79
CA GLN A 137 1.25 -9.90 0.58
C GLN A 137 0.58 -11.19 1.06
N VAL A 138 -0.08 -11.14 2.22
CA VAL A 138 -0.67 -12.32 2.86
C VAL A 138 -2.06 -12.57 2.32
N VAL A 139 -2.97 -11.61 2.51
CA VAL A 139 -4.39 -11.73 2.12
C VAL A 139 -4.54 -11.48 0.62
N GLY A 140 -4.01 -10.35 0.13
CA GLY A 140 -4.06 -9.99 -1.28
C GLY A 140 -5.47 -10.00 -1.88
N GLY A 141 -5.56 -10.42 -3.14
CA GLY A 141 -6.81 -10.52 -3.88
C GLY A 141 -7.25 -9.21 -4.53
N ARG A 142 -8.02 -9.34 -5.60
CA ARG A 142 -8.47 -8.23 -6.46
C ARG A 142 -9.12 -7.09 -5.69
N SER A 143 -10.06 -7.39 -4.81
CA SER A 143 -10.76 -6.35 -4.04
C SER A 143 -9.79 -5.55 -3.17
N MET A 144 -8.93 -6.23 -2.41
CA MET A 144 -8.00 -5.56 -1.50
C MET A 144 -6.98 -4.70 -2.24
N ILE A 145 -6.39 -5.26 -3.29
CA ILE A 145 -5.36 -4.61 -4.09
C ILE A 145 -5.92 -3.38 -4.80
N ASN A 146 -7.11 -3.48 -5.39
CA ASN A 146 -7.72 -2.36 -6.11
C ASN A 146 -8.20 -1.24 -5.18
N ASN A 147 -8.72 -1.57 -3.99
CA ASN A 147 -9.08 -0.55 -3.00
C ASN A 147 -7.84 0.20 -2.50
N VAL A 148 -6.78 -0.52 -2.12
CA VAL A 148 -5.52 0.10 -1.66
C VAL A 148 -4.88 0.93 -2.77
N ALA A 149 -4.77 0.38 -3.98
CA ALA A 149 -4.20 1.09 -5.13
C ALA A 149 -5.04 2.32 -5.49
N GLY A 150 -6.38 2.21 -5.49
CA GLY A 150 -7.27 3.32 -5.81
C GLY A 150 -7.04 4.52 -4.91
N VAL A 151 -6.96 4.32 -3.60
CA VAL A 151 -6.73 5.42 -2.64
C VAL A 151 -5.30 5.96 -2.73
N ILE A 152 -4.28 5.10 -2.82
CA ILE A 152 -2.88 5.52 -2.91
C ILE A 152 -2.62 6.33 -4.19
N LEU A 153 -3.17 5.89 -5.31
CA LEU A 153 -3.00 6.53 -6.60
C LEU A 153 -3.93 7.70 -6.84
N TYR A 154 -4.98 7.86 -6.02
CA TYR A 154 -5.91 8.98 -6.12
C TYR A 154 -5.18 10.32 -6.16
N HIS A 155 -4.14 10.46 -5.33
CA HIS A 155 -3.32 11.67 -5.30
C HIS A 155 -2.62 11.95 -6.63
N PHE A 156 -1.95 10.92 -7.16
CA PHE A 156 -1.23 11.00 -8.43
C PHE A 156 -2.18 11.26 -9.61
N LEU A 157 -3.35 10.64 -9.59
CA LEU A 157 -4.42 10.84 -10.55
C LEU A 157 -4.94 12.29 -10.57
N ASN A 158 -5.21 12.85 -9.39
CA ASN A 158 -5.71 14.21 -9.24
C ASN A 158 -4.69 15.25 -9.73
N LEU A 159 -3.38 15.00 -9.50
CA LEU A 159 -2.29 15.83 -10.02
C LEU A 159 -2.24 15.83 -11.56
N ASN A 160 -2.29 14.65 -12.18
CA ASN A 160 -2.24 14.53 -13.65
C ASN A 160 -3.48 15.13 -14.33
N ALA A 161 -4.65 15.04 -13.70
CA ALA A 161 -5.87 15.65 -14.24
C ALA A 161 -5.81 17.19 -14.26
N ARG A 162 -5.18 17.82 -13.26
CA ARG A 162 -5.06 19.29 -13.18
C ARG A 162 -3.98 19.86 -14.08
N THR A 163 -2.79 19.26 -14.11
CA THR A 163 -1.67 19.72 -14.97
C THR A 163 -2.06 19.76 -16.46
N LEU A 164 -2.92 18.84 -16.90
CA LEU A 164 -3.45 18.81 -18.26
C LEU A 164 -4.57 19.84 -18.51
N SER A 165 -5.33 20.21 -17.47
CA SER A 165 -6.39 21.22 -17.55
C SER A 165 -5.86 22.65 -17.62
N GLU A 166 -4.68 22.93 -17.05
CA GLU A 166 -4.05 24.25 -17.08
C GLU A 166 -3.19 24.48 -18.34
N GLY A 167 -2.81 23.41 -19.05
CA GLY A 167 -1.87 23.46 -20.17
C GLY A 167 -2.46 23.79 -21.55
N ASN A 168 -3.76 23.61 -21.81
CA ASN A 168 -4.30 23.68 -23.17
C ASN A 168 -5.60 24.51 -23.28
N ALA A 169 -5.48 25.78 -23.66
CA ALA A 169 -6.58 26.58 -24.25
C ALA A 169 -6.62 26.50 -25.79
N SER A 170 -5.78 25.67 -26.41
CA SER A 170 -5.81 25.44 -27.86
C SER A 170 -5.38 24.01 -28.18
N ASP A 171 -6.17 23.37 -29.03
CA ASP A 171 -6.04 22.03 -29.60
C ASP A 171 -6.60 20.84 -28.80
N SER A 172 -7.69 20.34 -29.38
CA SER A 172 -8.42 19.12 -29.09
C SER A 172 -7.54 17.87 -29.18
N SER A 173 -7.42 17.12 -28.09
CA SER A 173 -7.06 15.70 -28.16
C SER A 173 -7.81 14.90 -27.08
N ASN A 174 -8.11 13.63 -27.39
CA ASN A 174 -8.94 12.72 -26.59
C ASN A 174 -8.31 12.29 -25.24
N GLU A 175 -7.19 12.87 -24.81
CA GLU A 175 -6.39 12.46 -23.63
C GLU A 175 -6.87 13.04 -22.29
N VAL A 176 -7.68 14.10 -22.29
CA VAL A 176 -8.32 14.64 -21.07
C VAL A 176 -9.38 13.68 -20.51
N LYS A 177 -9.93 12.82 -21.36
CA LYS A 177 -11.01 11.87 -21.02
C LYS A 177 -10.59 10.65 -20.19
N PRO A 178 -9.43 9.98 -20.40
CA PRO A 178 -9.07 8.78 -19.66
C PRO A 178 -8.79 9.01 -18.17
N PHE A 179 -8.05 10.05 -17.77
CA PHE A 179 -7.72 10.29 -16.36
C PHE A 179 -8.89 10.84 -15.55
N SER A 180 -9.68 11.75 -16.12
CA SER A 180 -10.92 12.24 -15.49
C SER A 180 -11.94 11.11 -15.34
N LYS A 181 -12.09 10.25 -16.36
CA LYS A 181 -12.90 9.04 -16.27
C LYS A 181 -12.35 8.08 -15.21
N CYS A 182 -11.03 7.84 -15.17
CA CYS A 182 -10.43 6.96 -14.19
C CYS A 182 -10.58 7.51 -12.77
N LEU A 183 -10.44 8.82 -12.56
CA LEU A 183 -10.72 9.47 -11.28
C LEU A 183 -12.16 9.22 -10.83
N ASN A 184 -13.14 9.43 -11.71
CA ASN A 184 -14.54 9.19 -11.39
C ASN A 184 -14.82 7.70 -11.10
N GLU A 185 -14.15 6.77 -11.78
CA GLU A 185 -14.28 5.33 -11.50
C GLU A 185 -13.56 4.92 -10.21
N VAL A 186 -12.42 5.53 -9.89
CA VAL A 186 -11.74 5.33 -8.60
C VAL A 186 -12.55 5.91 -7.46
N GLU A 187 -13.19 7.07 -7.64
CA GLU A 187 -14.15 7.63 -6.69
C GLU A 187 -15.34 6.68 -6.47
N LYS A 188 -15.83 6.01 -7.53
CA LYS A 188 -16.83 4.94 -7.38
C LYS A 188 -16.29 3.75 -6.58
N ILE A 189 -15.07 3.29 -6.86
CA ILE A 189 -14.44 2.19 -6.10
C ILE A 189 -14.33 2.56 -4.61
N ILE A 190 -13.92 3.79 -4.31
CA ILE A 190 -13.81 4.28 -2.92
C ILE A 190 -15.19 4.44 -2.26
N SER A 191 -16.23 4.77 -3.03
CA SER A 191 -17.61 4.97 -2.52
C SER A 191 -18.46 3.69 -2.47
N TYR A 192 -17.94 2.53 -2.89
CA TYR A 192 -18.58 1.21 -2.69
C TYR A 192 -18.50 0.72 -1.23
N ALA A 193 -18.65 1.62 -0.25
CA ALA A 193 -19.14 1.24 1.08
C ALA A 193 -20.63 0.87 0.92
N PRO A 194 -21.08 -0.30 1.42
CA PRO A 194 -22.32 -0.91 0.96
C PRO A 194 -23.52 -0.02 1.25
N GLU A 195 -24.36 0.17 0.22
CA GLU A 195 -25.76 0.55 0.40
C GLU A 195 -26.46 -0.60 1.17
N SER A 196 -26.35 -0.61 2.50
CA SER A 196 -27.15 -1.50 3.33
C SER A 196 -28.60 -1.02 3.29
N LYS A 197 -29.40 -1.65 2.43
CA LYS A 197 -30.86 -1.71 2.66
C LYS A 197 -31.10 -2.62 3.86
N GLY A 198 -31.04 -2.06 5.06
CA GLY A 198 -31.35 -2.79 6.29
C GLY A 198 -30.73 -2.17 7.52
N ASP A 199 -31.58 -1.45 8.25
CA ASP A 199 -31.51 -0.98 9.65
C ASP A 199 -30.24 -1.29 10.47
N GLY A 200 -29.59 -0.23 10.96
CA GLY A 200 -28.46 -0.30 11.92
C GLY A 200 -27.12 0.31 11.47
N ASN A 201 -27.11 1.43 10.75
CA ASN A 201 -25.87 2.01 10.21
C ASN A 201 -25.23 3.05 11.17
N ILE A 202 -24.31 2.60 12.04
CA ILE A 202 -23.43 3.50 12.82
C ILE A 202 -22.12 3.79 12.05
N ASN A 203 -21.72 2.91 11.13
CA ASN A 203 -20.38 2.95 10.52
C ASN A 203 -20.29 3.72 9.19
N GLY A 204 -21.41 3.83 8.45
CA GLY A 204 -21.46 4.55 7.17
C GLY A 204 -21.11 6.04 7.32
N ASN A 205 -21.61 6.69 8.36
CA ASN A 205 -21.34 8.11 8.61
C ASN A 205 -19.88 8.39 9.00
N TYR A 206 -19.20 7.43 9.65
CA TYR A 206 -17.82 7.60 10.09
C TYR A 206 -16.83 7.52 8.92
N LEU A 207 -16.99 6.51 8.05
CA LEU A 207 -16.15 6.39 6.85
C LEU A 207 -16.37 7.51 5.85
N ASP A 208 -17.62 7.96 5.69
CA ASP A 208 -17.94 9.11 4.84
C ASP A 208 -17.25 10.38 5.36
N SER A 209 -17.24 10.58 6.69
CA SER A 209 -16.51 11.69 7.30
C SER A 209 -14.98 11.60 7.10
N LEU A 210 -14.42 10.39 7.20
CA LEU A 210 -12.98 10.16 6.95
C LEU A 210 -12.62 10.36 5.47
N LEU A 211 -13.52 9.97 4.56
CA LEU A 211 -13.32 10.12 3.13
C LEU A 211 -13.40 11.60 2.71
N GLU A 212 -14.36 12.36 3.22
CA GLU A 212 -14.46 13.80 2.96
C GLU A 212 -13.27 14.56 3.56
N ASP A 213 -12.85 14.18 4.75
CA ASP A 213 -11.64 14.72 5.37
C ASP A 213 -10.37 14.36 4.57
N PHE A 214 -10.24 13.12 4.08
CA PHE A 214 -9.18 12.72 3.17
C PHE A 214 -9.19 13.54 1.88
N ARG A 215 -10.36 13.69 1.24
CA ARG A 215 -10.54 14.45 0.00
C ARG A 215 -10.18 15.92 0.18
N THR A 216 -10.63 16.54 1.26
CA THR A 216 -10.31 17.93 1.57
C THR A 216 -8.82 18.12 1.81
N ARG A 217 -8.15 17.23 2.57
CA ARG A 217 -6.69 17.27 2.76
C ARG A 217 -5.92 17.10 1.44
N VAL A 218 -6.32 16.13 0.62
CA VAL A 218 -5.72 15.93 -0.71
C VAL A 218 -5.88 17.18 -1.56
N ASN A 219 -7.08 17.77 -1.62
CA ASN A 219 -7.32 18.98 -2.41
C ASN A 219 -6.57 20.21 -1.88
N ILE A 220 -6.50 20.41 -0.55
CA ILE A 220 -5.75 21.51 0.08
C ILE A 220 -4.26 21.39 -0.22
N SER A 221 -3.70 20.18 -0.10
CA SER A 221 -2.29 19.95 -0.42
C SER A 221 -1.98 20.34 -1.87
N CYS A 222 -2.91 20.09 -2.82
CA CYS A 222 -2.74 20.45 -4.23
C CYS A 222 -2.96 21.93 -4.54
N LEU A 223 -3.61 22.69 -3.66
CA LEU A 223 -3.94 24.11 -3.86
C LEU A 223 -2.81 25.07 -3.44
N ASN A 224 -1.88 24.63 -2.59
CA ASN A 224 -0.83 25.47 -2.03
C ASN A 224 0.34 25.82 -2.98
N GLY A 225 0.18 25.65 -4.30
CA GLY A 225 0.96 26.35 -5.32
C GLY A 225 2.42 25.93 -5.52
N ASP A 226 2.96 25.00 -4.75
CA ASP A 226 4.30 24.44 -4.96
C ASP A 226 4.16 23.12 -5.73
N ILE A 227 4.20 23.21 -7.07
CA ILE A 227 4.00 22.11 -8.03
C ILE A 227 5.20 21.14 -7.99
N CYS A 228 5.47 20.55 -6.83
CA CYS A 228 6.48 19.50 -6.71
C CYS A 228 5.74 18.17 -6.46
N PRO A 229 5.54 17.34 -7.50
CA PRO A 229 4.85 16.05 -7.34
C PRO A 229 5.55 15.13 -6.32
N LYS A 230 6.84 15.37 -6.04
CA LYS A 230 7.64 14.65 -5.04
C LYS A 230 7.22 14.91 -3.59
N ARG A 231 6.48 15.99 -3.30
CA ARG A 231 6.09 16.38 -1.93
C ARG A 231 4.70 15.90 -1.53
N GLN A 232 4.09 15.01 -2.31
CA GLN A 232 2.66 14.81 -2.23
C GLN A 232 2.21 13.35 -2.36
N GLY A 233 1.20 12.97 -1.59
CA GLY A 233 0.69 11.59 -1.52
C GLY A 233 1.78 10.57 -1.19
N ILE A 234 1.76 9.43 -1.90
CA ILE A 234 2.76 8.36 -1.71
C ILE A 234 4.18 8.79 -2.07
N LEU A 235 4.33 9.72 -3.02
CA LEU A 235 5.64 10.21 -3.48
C LEU A 235 6.37 11.00 -2.39
N ALA A 236 5.64 11.66 -1.49
CA ALA A 236 6.22 12.31 -0.31
C ALA A 236 7.00 11.32 0.58
N PHE A 237 6.51 10.07 0.68
CA PHE A 237 7.18 9.03 1.45
C PHE A 237 8.34 8.41 0.67
N VAL A 238 8.18 8.19 -0.64
CA VAL A 238 9.24 7.64 -1.52
C VAL A 238 10.47 8.55 -1.55
N PHE A 239 10.26 9.87 -1.53
CA PHE A 239 11.34 10.86 -1.51
C PHE A 239 11.62 11.44 -0.11
N SER A 240 11.20 10.74 0.94
CA SER A 240 11.50 11.14 2.32
C SER A 240 13.00 11.01 2.62
N GLU A 241 13.51 11.89 3.48
CA GLU A 241 14.86 11.74 4.05
C GLU A 241 14.92 10.55 5.02
N ASP A 242 13.78 10.13 5.59
CA ASP A 242 13.70 8.94 6.42
C ASP A 242 13.76 7.68 5.54
N GLN A 243 14.87 6.96 5.66
CA GLN A 243 15.14 5.74 4.91
C GLN A 243 14.09 4.64 5.14
N CYS A 244 13.49 4.57 6.34
CA CYS A 244 12.45 3.61 6.65
C CYS A 244 11.17 3.92 5.87
N LEU A 245 10.79 5.20 5.76
CA LEU A 245 9.62 5.63 4.98
C LEU A 245 9.84 5.44 3.48
N LEU A 246 11.03 5.76 2.98
CA LEU A 246 11.42 5.52 1.60
C LEU A 246 11.29 4.03 1.25
N LEU A 247 11.87 3.15 2.06
CA LEU A 247 11.84 1.71 1.81
C LEU A 247 10.42 1.16 1.92
N ALA A 248 9.66 1.53 2.96
CA ALA A 248 8.30 1.03 3.16
C ALA A 248 7.35 1.46 2.03
N SER A 249 7.43 2.70 1.57
CA SER A 249 6.62 3.21 0.47
C SER A 249 7.00 2.60 -0.87
N THR A 250 8.31 2.47 -1.15
CA THR A 250 8.80 1.80 -2.37
C THR A 250 8.39 0.33 -2.40
N PHE A 251 8.45 -0.36 -1.25
CA PHE A 251 8.03 -1.75 -1.11
C PHE A 251 6.53 -1.91 -1.39
N LEU A 252 5.69 -1.03 -0.85
CA LEU A 252 4.25 -1.03 -1.12
C LEU A 252 3.95 -0.81 -2.61
N LEU A 253 4.63 0.15 -3.26
CA LEU A 253 4.47 0.40 -4.69
C LEU A 253 4.91 -0.81 -5.53
N LEU A 254 6.00 -1.49 -5.16
CA LEU A 254 6.44 -2.71 -5.83
C LEU A 254 5.43 -3.85 -5.68
N ILE A 255 4.83 -4.04 -4.49
CA ILE A 255 3.77 -5.04 -4.28
C ILE A 255 2.59 -4.77 -5.21
N LEU A 256 2.17 -3.51 -5.33
CA LEU A 256 1.08 -3.13 -6.23
C LEU A 256 1.47 -3.33 -7.70
N ALA A 257 2.70 -2.99 -8.08
CA ALA A 257 3.21 -3.12 -9.44
C ALA A 257 3.29 -4.58 -9.91
N GLU A 258 3.68 -5.49 -9.01
CA GLU A 258 3.82 -6.92 -9.30
C GLU A 258 2.50 -7.68 -9.24
N SER A 259 1.43 -7.06 -8.70
CA SER A 259 0.14 -7.73 -8.58
C SER A 259 -0.53 -7.96 -9.92
N LYS A 260 -0.91 -9.22 -10.17
CA LYS A 260 -1.73 -9.63 -11.33
C LYS A 260 -3.20 -9.23 -11.17
N ASP A 261 -3.63 -8.96 -9.94
CA ASP A 261 -5.01 -8.66 -9.61
C ASP A 261 -5.32 -7.16 -9.70
N LEU A 262 -4.31 -6.34 -9.97
CA LEU A 262 -4.47 -4.89 -10.13
C LEU A 262 -5.34 -4.56 -11.34
N ASP A 263 -6.34 -3.72 -11.13
CA ASP A 263 -7.31 -3.37 -12.15
C ASP A 263 -6.66 -2.74 -13.38
N SER A 264 -7.20 -3.04 -14.56
CA SER A 264 -6.64 -2.58 -15.84
C SER A 264 -6.57 -1.05 -15.98
N LEU A 265 -7.38 -0.32 -15.21
CA LEU A 265 -7.38 1.14 -15.13
C LEU A 265 -6.24 1.69 -14.26
N LEU A 266 -5.89 1.00 -13.18
CA LEU A 266 -4.86 1.42 -12.22
C LEU A 266 -3.47 0.91 -12.63
N ALA A 267 -3.42 -0.26 -13.27
CA ALA A 267 -2.18 -0.90 -13.68
C ALA A 267 -1.25 -0.02 -14.53
N PRO A 268 -1.72 0.81 -15.48
CA PRO A 268 -0.87 1.74 -16.23
C PRO A 268 -0.18 2.80 -15.37
N MET A 269 -0.71 3.13 -14.19
CA MET A 269 -0.21 4.24 -13.35
C MET A 269 0.94 3.83 -12.44
N ILE A 270 0.96 2.56 -12.03
CA ILE A 270 2.06 1.95 -11.26
C ILE A 270 2.95 1.13 -12.20
N ARG A 271 2.70 1.11 -13.52
CA ARG A 271 3.35 0.14 -14.39
C ARG A 271 4.86 0.38 -14.48
N LEU A 272 5.60 -0.73 -14.38
CA LEU A 272 7.05 -0.78 -14.56
C LEU A 272 7.44 -0.79 -16.05
N TYR A 273 6.62 -1.37 -16.94
CA TYR A 273 6.69 -1.22 -18.41
C TYR A 273 5.46 -1.84 -19.15
N GLN A 274 5.25 -1.56 -20.44
CA GLN A 274 4.27 -2.26 -21.29
C GLN A 274 4.79 -3.63 -21.77
N THR A 275 4.02 -4.70 -21.62
CA THR A 275 4.24 -5.93 -22.40
C THR A 275 3.95 -5.62 -23.86
N GLN A 276 4.99 -5.62 -24.70
CA GLN A 276 4.85 -5.50 -26.15
C GLN A 276 4.39 -6.84 -26.72
N ASP A 277 3.09 -7.13 -26.58
CA ASP A 277 2.40 -8.22 -27.26
C ASP A 277 1.15 -7.67 -27.95
N ALA A 278 1.38 -6.84 -28.97
CA ALA A 278 0.49 -6.64 -30.11
C ALA A 278 1.24 -5.85 -31.18
N MET A 279 1.51 -6.49 -32.32
CA MET A 279 1.88 -5.79 -33.55
C MET A 279 0.77 -4.80 -33.92
N THR A 280 1.01 -3.50 -33.72
CA THR A 280 0.54 -2.45 -34.63
C THR A 280 1.49 -1.27 -34.50
N ASN A 281 2.18 -0.97 -35.60
CA ASN A 281 3.03 0.20 -35.77
C ASN A 281 2.18 1.46 -35.55
N ASP A 282 2.53 2.28 -34.57
CA ASP A 282 2.28 3.72 -34.61
C ASP A 282 3.31 4.46 -33.73
N THR A 283 4.05 5.35 -34.38
CA THR A 283 5.23 6.07 -33.88
C THR A 283 4.85 7.29 -33.02
N SER A 284 3.91 7.13 -32.08
CA SER A 284 3.44 8.21 -31.19
C SER A 284 3.49 7.87 -29.69
N THR A 285 4.12 6.77 -29.30
CA THR A 285 4.07 6.20 -27.94
C THR A 285 5.11 6.74 -26.95
N SER A 286 5.94 7.71 -27.32
CA SER A 286 6.99 8.23 -26.41
C SER A 286 6.48 9.18 -25.32
N LYS A 287 5.24 9.71 -25.41
CA LYS A 287 4.67 10.61 -24.39
C LYS A 287 3.87 9.91 -23.29
N SER A 288 3.53 8.62 -23.43
CA SER A 288 2.74 7.90 -22.42
C SER A 288 3.58 7.26 -21.30
N LEU A 289 4.91 7.29 -21.41
CA LEU A 289 5.83 6.68 -20.43
C LEU A 289 5.94 7.53 -19.15
N ASP A 290 5.96 8.86 -19.30
CA ASP A 290 6.05 9.85 -18.20
C ASP A 290 4.82 9.89 -17.29
N ALA A 291 3.71 9.26 -17.71
CA ALA A 291 2.44 9.31 -16.98
C ALA A 291 2.32 8.23 -15.88
N SER A 292 3.30 7.35 -15.73
CA SER A 292 3.34 6.33 -14.66
C SER A 292 4.33 6.71 -13.57
N ILE A 293 4.09 6.29 -12.32
CA ILE A 293 4.98 6.60 -11.19
C ILE A 293 6.39 6.08 -11.47
N PHE A 294 6.54 4.80 -11.82
CA PHE A 294 7.86 4.27 -12.10
C PHE A 294 8.45 4.83 -13.39
N GLY A 295 7.68 5.03 -14.46
CA GLY A 295 8.21 5.62 -15.69
C GLY A 295 8.76 7.05 -15.51
N GLY A 296 8.03 7.90 -14.78
CA GLY A 296 8.43 9.30 -14.57
C GLY A 296 9.46 9.52 -13.47
N PHE A 297 9.57 8.61 -12.49
CA PHE A 297 10.40 8.78 -11.30
C PHE A 297 11.46 7.69 -11.09
N MET A 298 11.66 6.77 -12.04
CA MET A 298 12.62 5.67 -11.92
C MET A 298 14.03 6.14 -11.52
N PRO A 299 14.61 7.15 -12.20
CA PRO A 299 15.99 7.55 -11.91
C PRO A 299 16.15 8.09 -10.49
N GLU A 300 15.17 8.85 -10.00
CA GLU A 300 15.23 9.39 -8.64
C GLU A 300 14.99 8.32 -7.57
N ILE A 301 14.08 7.37 -7.81
CA ILE A 301 13.85 6.24 -6.89
C ILE A 301 15.12 5.38 -6.79
N LEU A 302 15.77 5.09 -7.91
CA LEU A 302 17.03 4.33 -7.94
C LEU A 302 18.15 5.08 -7.22
N ASN A 303 18.33 6.37 -7.49
CA ASN A 303 19.34 7.17 -6.80
C ASN A 303 19.08 7.22 -5.29
N ALA A 304 17.82 7.35 -4.87
CA ALA A 304 17.47 7.37 -3.46
C ALA A 304 17.76 6.01 -2.78
N LEU A 305 17.47 4.88 -3.43
CA LEU A 305 17.85 3.55 -2.95
C LEU A 305 19.37 3.34 -2.93
N LEU A 306 20.08 3.79 -3.96
CA LEU A 306 21.55 3.71 -4.02
C LEU A 306 22.18 4.55 -2.92
N LYS A 307 21.63 5.71 -2.57
CA LYS A 307 22.07 6.50 -1.42
C LYS A 307 21.91 5.74 -0.10
N VAL A 308 20.83 4.97 0.09
CA VAL A 308 20.68 4.10 1.27
C VAL A 308 21.77 3.03 1.31
N LEU A 309 22.09 2.41 0.17
CA LEU A 309 23.16 1.40 0.09
C LEU A 309 24.56 2.01 0.24
N ALA A 310 24.76 3.24 -0.24
CA ALA A 310 26.02 3.97 -0.22
C ALA A 310 26.29 4.71 1.10
N PHE A 311 25.28 4.88 1.96
CA PHE A 311 25.39 5.68 3.19
C PHE A 311 26.45 5.12 4.16
N GLN A 312 27.27 6.00 4.73
CA GLN A 312 28.46 5.62 5.51
C GLN A 312 28.16 5.05 6.91
N GLU A 313 26.98 5.31 7.47
CA GLU A 313 26.62 4.86 8.82
C GLU A 313 26.21 3.38 8.87
N SER A 314 26.28 2.78 10.06
CA SER A 314 25.98 1.36 10.30
C SER A 314 24.48 1.08 10.16
N HIS A 315 24.02 0.88 8.92
CA HIS A 315 22.71 0.33 8.63
C HIS A 315 22.62 -1.13 9.11
N SER A 316 21.45 -1.53 9.59
CA SER A 316 21.25 -2.93 9.95
C SER A 316 21.32 -3.80 8.68
N PRO A 317 21.83 -5.04 8.76
CA PRO A 317 21.89 -5.95 7.62
C PRO A 317 20.53 -6.13 6.93
N GLU A 318 19.45 -6.10 7.71
CA GLU A 318 18.07 -6.23 7.22
C GLU A 318 17.66 -5.03 6.35
N MET A 319 18.06 -3.81 6.72
CA MET A 319 17.75 -2.63 5.92
C MET A 319 18.49 -2.64 4.57
N LEU A 320 19.76 -3.07 4.57
CA LEU A 320 20.54 -3.26 3.35
C LEU A 320 19.95 -4.36 2.47
N TRP A 321 19.46 -5.45 3.08
CA TRP A 321 18.77 -6.52 2.37
C TRP A 321 17.49 -6.02 1.70
N HIS A 322 16.66 -5.26 2.40
CA HIS A 322 15.44 -4.68 1.83
C HIS A 322 15.73 -3.68 0.71
N ALA A 323 16.73 -2.80 0.90
CA ALA A 323 17.17 -1.88 -0.15
C ALA A 323 17.70 -2.63 -1.38
N GLY A 324 18.51 -3.67 -1.18
CA GLY A 324 19.04 -4.53 -2.23
C GLY A 324 17.94 -5.30 -2.98
N TRP A 325 16.94 -5.83 -2.26
CA TRP A 325 15.79 -6.49 -2.87
C TRP A 325 14.95 -5.53 -3.72
N CYS A 326 14.65 -4.34 -3.20
CA CYS A 326 13.95 -3.30 -3.97
C CYS A 326 14.74 -2.91 -5.22
N LEU A 327 16.06 -2.71 -5.09
CA LEU A 327 16.93 -2.39 -6.20
C LEU A 327 16.95 -3.51 -7.24
N GLN A 328 17.09 -4.78 -6.82
CA GLN A 328 17.06 -5.94 -7.72
C GLN A 328 15.75 -6.00 -8.51
N LYS A 329 14.61 -5.79 -7.83
CA LYS A 329 13.30 -5.76 -8.49
C LYS A 329 13.25 -4.65 -9.53
N LEU A 330 13.60 -3.43 -9.15
CA LEU A 330 13.58 -2.27 -10.05
C LEU A 330 14.55 -2.42 -11.24
N LEU A 331 15.76 -2.94 -11.00
CA LEU A 331 16.76 -3.16 -12.05
C LEU A 331 16.32 -4.20 -13.08
N ASN A 332 15.55 -5.22 -12.70
CA ASN A 332 14.98 -6.16 -13.68
C ASN A 332 14.03 -5.47 -14.67
N PHE A 333 13.52 -4.28 -14.34
CA PHE A 333 12.65 -3.48 -15.19
C PHE A 333 13.36 -2.30 -15.86
N CYS A 334 14.61 -1.98 -15.46
CA CYS A 334 15.43 -0.98 -16.14
C CYS A 334 16.08 -1.54 -17.40
N ARG A 335 15.69 -1.02 -18.56
CA ARG A 335 16.33 -1.33 -19.84
C ARG A 335 17.48 -0.38 -20.19
N GLU A 336 17.37 0.87 -19.77
CA GLU A 336 18.46 1.83 -19.82
C GLU A 336 19.37 1.55 -18.63
N GLY A 337 20.66 1.32 -18.88
CA GLY A 337 21.63 1.00 -17.84
C GLY A 337 21.67 2.08 -16.75
N LEU A 338 22.23 1.73 -15.59
CA LEU A 338 22.56 2.71 -14.56
C LEU A 338 23.45 3.80 -15.17
N ASP A 339 23.05 5.06 -15.00
CA ASP A 339 23.88 6.22 -15.38
C ASP A 339 25.26 6.19 -14.70
N ASP A 340 26.26 6.87 -15.26
CA ASP A 340 27.65 6.87 -14.80
C ASP A 340 27.76 7.30 -13.32
N ASP A 341 26.93 8.25 -12.88
CA ASP A 341 26.84 8.68 -11.48
C ASP A 341 26.31 7.57 -10.54
N ASN A 342 25.35 6.77 -11.02
CA ASN A 342 24.83 5.61 -10.28
C ASN A 342 25.87 4.49 -10.19
N LEU A 343 26.63 4.27 -11.27
CA LEU A 343 27.74 3.33 -11.30
C LEU A 343 28.89 3.76 -10.39
N LEU A 344 29.16 5.07 -10.26
CA LEU A 344 30.12 5.61 -9.30
C LEU A 344 29.68 5.35 -7.85
N LEU A 345 28.41 5.62 -7.52
CA LEU A 345 27.85 5.31 -6.19
C LEU A 345 27.95 3.81 -5.87
N PHE A 346 27.73 2.95 -6.87
CA PHE A 346 27.84 1.49 -6.73
C PHE A 346 29.31 1.02 -6.56
N ASN A 347 30.23 1.55 -7.37
CA ASN A 347 31.64 1.15 -7.39
C ASN A 347 32.44 1.62 -6.17
N VAL A 348 32.13 2.79 -5.61
CA VAL A 348 32.84 3.35 -4.44
C VAL A 348 32.75 2.42 -3.20
N ARG A 349 31.77 1.51 -3.15
CA ARG A 349 31.65 0.52 -2.06
C ARG A 349 31.81 -0.94 -2.43
N PHE A 350 31.60 -1.40 -3.66
CA PHE A 350 31.88 -2.82 -3.97
C PHE A 350 33.36 -3.18 -3.71
N LEU A 351 34.27 -2.22 -3.90
CA LEU A 351 35.69 -2.33 -3.52
C LEU A 351 35.95 -2.25 -2.00
N ASN A 352 35.08 -1.59 -1.22
CA ASN A 352 35.20 -1.51 0.25
C ASN A 352 34.46 -2.65 0.99
N CYS A 353 33.44 -3.26 0.38
CA CYS A 353 32.70 -4.41 0.93
C CYS A 353 33.46 -5.74 0.81
N TYR A 354 34.57 -5.81 0.06
CA TYR A 354 35.45 -6.99 0.05
C TYR A 354 36.07 -7.30 1.43
N PHE A 355 36.00 -6.37 2.39
CA PHE A 355 36.36 -6.64 3.79
C PHE A 355 35.22 -7.23 4.65
N CYS A 356 33.96 -7.20 4.20
CA CYS A 356 32.83 -7.85 4.90
C CYS A 356 32.53 -9.27 4.40
N SER A 357 33.04 -9.68 3.23
CA SER A 357 32.85 -11.03 2.67
C SER A 357 33.57 -12.16 3.45
N GLN A 358 34.15 -11.89 4.62
CA GLN A 358 34.68 -12.94 5.52
C GLN A 358 33.67 -13.43 6.56
N TYR A 359 32.47 -12.87 6.64
CA TYR A 359 31.41 -13.42 7.47
C TYR A 359 30.05 -13.30 6.78
N TRP A 360 29.68 -14.40 6.10
CA TRP A 360 28.36 -14.79 5.59
C TRP A 360 27.94 -14.30 4.20
#